data_AF-A0A971LHG6-F1
#
_entry.id   AF-A0A971LHG6-F1
#
_cell.length_a   1.000
_cell.length_b   1.000
_cell.length_c   1.000
_cell.angle_alpha   90.00
_cell.angle_beta   90.00
_cell.angle_gamma   90.00
#
_symmetry.space_group_name_H-M   'P 1'
#
loop_
_entity.id
_entity.type
_entity.pdbx_description
1 polymer ?
#
loop_
_entity_poly.entity_id
_entity_poly.type
_entity_poly.pdbx_seq_one_letter_code
_entity_poly.pdbx_strand_id
1 'polypeptide(L)'
;MKINAMRSIAFTLICMVLGVLIALQMKNVNADNVTEQRLENLYNNLVDYSKKNEELSKRNAELFSYIELLEQDYASGNAYIESIIKERERAAVFAGLREVSNFGLTIRISCPPDVMVRDSVLRQFVNELRALGAQAISINDERMVAMSEIRASNQDIIINGKNYDRRTVFEIKSIIDPAKEAYFLDYLDKVKVSVQTDLSA
;
A
#
# COMPACT_ATOMS: atom_id res chain seq x y z
N MET A 1 25.37 53.77 -52.56
CA MET A 1 25.95 53.51 -51.22
C MET A 1 24.92 53.02 -50.18
N LYS A 2 23.67 53.51 -50.17
CA LYS A 2 22.61 53.09 -49.21
C LYS A 2 22.21 51.60 -49.27
N ILE A 3 22.26 50.97 -50.44
CA ILE A 3 21.86 49.55 -50.63
C ILE A 3 22.85 48.58 -49.95
N ASN A 4 24.15 48.89 -49.95
CA ASN A 4 25.16 48.02 -49.33
C ASN A 4 25.09 48.06 -47.80
N ALA A 5 24.82 49.24 -47.23
CA ALA A 5 24.60 49.40 -45.79
C ALA A 5 23.32 48.70 -45.31
N MET A 6 22.25 48.71 -46.11
CA MET A 6 21.02 47.97 -45.79
C MET A 6 21.23 46.45 -45.81
N ARG A 7 22.04 45.94 -46.75
CA ARG A 7 22.40 44.50 -46.82
C ARG A 7 23.26 44.05 -45.65
N SER A 8 24.22 44.86 -45.21
CA SER A 8 25.06 44.51 -44.05
C SER A 8 24.27 44.52 -42.74
N ILE A 9 23.34 45.46 -42.56
CA ILE A 9 22.43 45.50 -41.39
C ILE A 9 21.50 44.28 -41.37
N ALA A 10 20.98 43.85 -42.52
CA ALA A 10 20.17 42.63 -42.59
C ALA A 10 20.98 41.38 -42.20
N PHE A 11 22.24 41.30 -42.63
CA PHE A 11 23.11 40.17 -42.34
C PHE A 11 23.49 40.08 -40.85
N THR A 12 23.77 41.21 -40.19
CA THR A 12 24.07 41.23 -38.75
C THR A 12 22.86 40.84 -37.91
N LEU A 13 21.66 41.28 -38.31
CA LEU A 13 20.42 40.94 -37.61
C LEU A 13 20.11 39.45 -37.72
N ILE A 14 20.31 38.85 -38.90
CA ILE A 14 20.15 37.40 -39.10
C ILE A 14 21.14 36.61 -38.23
N CYS A 15 22.43 36.99 -38.23
CA CYS A 15 23.43 36.33 -37.38
C CYS A 15 23.10 36.43 -35.89
N MET A 16 22.57 37.57 -35.43
CA MET A 16 22.17 37.77 -34.04
C MET A 16 21.02 36.83 -33.66
N VAL A 17 19.99 36.73 -34.50
CA VAL A 17 18.87 35.81 -34.28
C VAL A 17 19.34 34.35 -34.26
N LEU A 18 20.23 33.99 -35.18
CA LEU A 18 20.77 32.63 -35.27
C LEU A 18 21.61 32.26 -34.04
N GLY A 19 22.40 33.20 -33.51
CA GLY A 19 23.14 33.03 -32.25
C GLY A 19 22.21 32.80 -31.05
N VAL A 20 21.11 33.55 -30.96
CA VAL A 20 20.09 33.37 -29.91
C VAL A 20 19.43 32.00 -30.01
N LEU A 21 19.08 31.55 -31.22
CA LEU A 21 18.48 30.24 -31.43
C LEU A 21 19.40 29.08 -31.02
N ILE A 22 20.69 29.16 -31.35
CA ILE A 22 21.69 28.15 -30.94
C ILE A 22 21.84 28.13 -29.42
N ALA A 23 21.90 29.30 -28.76
CA ALA A 23 21.99 29.39 -27.30
C ALA A 23 20.77 28.75 -26.61
N LEU A 24 19.56 28.97 -27.15
CA LEU A 24 18.34 28.34 -26.65
C LEU A 24 18.36 26.81 -26.86
N GLN A 25 18.88 26.34 -27.99
CA GLN A 25 18.99 24.91 -28.28
C GLN A 25 19.97 24.22 -27.31
N MET A 26 21.11 24.83 -27.01
CA MET A 26 22.08 24.28 -26.04
C MET A 26 21.49 24.16 -24.61
N LYS A 27 20.62 25.09 -24.21
CA LYS A 27 19.93 25.00 -22.92
C LYS A 27 18.98 23.79 -22.84
N ASN A 28 18.35 23.43 -23.95
CA ASN A 28 17.42 22.29 -24.01
C ASN A 28 18.14 20.93 -24.17
N VAL A 29 19.29 20.88 -24.85
CA VAL A 29 20.06 19.63 -25.04
C VAL A 29 20.70 19.13 -23.73
N ASN A 30 21.02 20.02 -22.78
CA ASN A 30 21.52 19.62 -21.45
C ASN A 30 20.49 18.87 -20.59
N ALA A 31 19.24 18.71 -21.03
CA ALA A 31 18.22 17.93 -20.32
C ALA A 31 18.47 16.40 -20.39
N ASP A 32 19.20 15.90 -21.39
CA ASP A 32 19.44 14.45 -21.54
C ASP A 32 20.42 13.91 -20.49
N ASN A 33 21.40 14.71 -20.04
CA ASN A 33 22.31 14.34 -18.95
C ASN A 33 21.60 14.11 -17.60
N VAL A 34 20.43 14.74 -17.41
CA VAL A 34 19.60 14.54 -16.21
C VAL A 34 18.95 13.15 -16.21
N THR A 35 18.71 12.56 -17.39
CA THR A 35 18.09 11.24 -17.54
C THR A 35 19.08 10.12 -17.20
N GLU A 36 20.32 10.21 -17.65
CA GLU A 36 21.39 9.24 -17.31
C GLU A 36 21.74 9.29 -15.82
N GLN A 37 21.90 10.49 -15.24
CA GLN A 37 22.11 10.66 -13.80
C GLN A 37 20.94 10.08 -12.99
N ARG A 38 19.70 10.19 -13.46
CA ARG A 38 18.53 9.57 -12.79
C ARG A 38 18.57 8.05 -12.86
N LEU A 39 18.96 7.47 -14.00
CA LEU A 39 19.09 6.02 -14.18
C LEU A 39 20.19 5.43 -13.30
N GLU A 40 21.36 6.06 -13.24
CA GLU A 40 22.45 5.65 -12.36
C GLU A 40 22.05 5.74 -10.88
N ASN A 41 21.40 6.84 -10.48
CA ASN A 41 20.89 6.99 -9.12
C ASN A 41 19.81 5.95 -8.78
N LEU A 42 18.92 5.63 -9.73
CA LEU A 42 17.91 4.57 -9.54
C LEU A 42 18.56 3.20 -9.38
N TYR A 43 19.58 2.90 -10.19
CA TYR A 43 20.34 1.65 -10.08
C TYR A 43 21.08 1.54 -8.75
N ASN A 44 21.78 2.61 -8.32
CA ASN A 44 22.47 2.65 -7.04
C ASN A 44 21.50 2.50 -5.87
N ASN A 45 20.35 3.18 -5.91
CA ASN A 45 19.28 3.01 -4.93
C ASN A 45 18.77 1.56 -4.91
N LEU A 46 18.56 0.94 -6.08
CA LEU A 46 18.12 -0.46 -6.17
C LEU A 46 19.13 -1.41 -5.51
N VAL A 47 20.43 -1.23 -5.78
CA VAL A 47 21.50 -2.03 -5.18
C VAL A 47 21.56 -1.83 -3.67
N ASP A 48 21.45 -0.58 -3.20
CA ASP A 48 21.44 -0.26 -1.77
C ASP A 48 20.22 -0.86 -1.05
N TYR A 49 19.04 -0.78 -1.66
CA TYR A 49 17.84 -1.43 -1.13
C TYR A 49 17.99 -2.95 -1.11
N SER A 50 18.57 -3.55 -2.15
CA SER A 50 18.85 -4.99 -2.19
C SER A 50 19.79 -5.42 -1.07
N LYS A 51 20.88 -4.67 -0.85
CA LYS A 51 21.84 -4.95 0.24
C LYS A 51 21.20 -4.81 1.61
N LYS A 52 20.44 -3.73 1.84
CA LYS A 52 19.68 -3.54 3.10
C LYS A 52 18.69 -4.67 3.34
N ASN A 53 18.01 -5.13 2.29
CA ASN A 53 17.07 -6.24 2.39
C ASN A 53 17.77 -7.54 2.78
N GLU A 54 18.93 -7.84 2.17
CA GLU A 54 19.74 -9.01 2.54
C GLU A 54 20.26 -8.92 3.99
N GLU A 55 20.76 -7.76 4.41
CA GLU A 55 21.23 -7.51 5.78
C GLU A 55 20.10 -7.70 6.80
N LEU A 56 18.93 -7.11 6.54
CA LEU A 56 17.75 -7.28 7.39
C LEU A 56 17.28 -8.74 7.42
N SER A 57 17.34 -9.45 6.30
CA SER A 57 17.00 -10.87 6.24
C SER A 57 17.96 -11.73 7.08
N LYS A 58 19.27 -11.46 7.03
CA LYS A 58 20.26 -12.16 7.86
C LYS A 58 20.04 -11.87 9.34
N ARG A 59 19.85 -10.60 9.69
CA ARG A 59 19.58 -10.19 11.07
C ARG A 59 18.30 -10.81 11.61
N ASN A 60 17.25 -10.91 10.79
CA ASN A 60 16.04 -11.64 11.17
C ASN A 60 16.34 -13.12 11.44
N ALA A 61 17.11 -13.79 10.57
CA ALA A 61 17.47 -15.19 10.78
C ALA A 61 18.28 -15.40 12.07
N GLU A 62 19.23 -14.51 12.38
CA GLU A 62 20.00 -14.53 13.63
C GLU A 62 19.12 -14.29 14.87
N LEU A 63 18.17 -13.36 14.78
CA LEU A 63 17.21 -13.11 15.85
C LEU A 63 16.30 -14.33 16.07
N PHE A 64 15.84 -14.98 15.01
CA PHE A 64 15.02 -16.19 15.12
C PHE A 64 15.80 -17.36 15.74
N SER A 65 17.06 -17.58 15.37
CA SER A 65 17.88 -18.63 15.99
C SER A 65 18.21 -18.33 17.45
N TYR A 66 18.44 -17.06 17.79
CA TYR A 66 18.61 -16.63 19.18
C TYR A 66 17.34 -16.84 20.00
N ILE A 67 16.18 -16.51 19.44
CA ILE A 67 14.89 -16.79 20.07
C ILE A 67 14.71 -18.30 20.29
N GLU A 68 14.98 -19.14 19.28
CA GLU A 68 14.86 -20.60 19.39
C GLU A 68 15.76 -21.17 20.50
N LEU A 69 16.98 -20.66 20.64
CA LEU A 69 17.88 -21.03 21.74
C LEU A 69 17.29 -20.66 23.11
N LEU A 70 16.68 -19.48 23.23
CA LEU A 70 15.98 -19.06 24.44
C LEU A 70 14.71 -19.91 24.69
N GLU A 71 13.98 -20.34 23.65
CA GLU A 71 12.85 -21.27 23.78
C GLU A 71 13.29 -22.69 24.20
N GLN A 72 14.51 -23.10 23.89
CA GLN A 72 15.05 -24.37 24.41
C GLN A 72 15.47 -24.24 25.88
N ASP A 73 16.01 -23.09 26.27
CA ASP A 73 16.33 -22.76 27.66
C ASP A 73 15.08 -22.58 28.56
N TYR A 74 13.88 -22.58 27.98
CA TYR A 74 12.58 -22.45 28.67
C TYR A 74 12.33 -23.55 29.70
N ALA A 75 13.03 -24.70 29.61
CA ALA A 75 13.03 -25.73 30.65
C ALA A 75 13.63 -25.25 32.00
N SER A 76 14.31 -24.10 32.03
CA SER A 76 15.00 -23.55 33.21
C SER A 76 14.19 -22.51 34.02
N GLY A 77 12.99 -22.10 33.58
CA GLY A 77 12.06 -21.28 34.38
C GLY A 77 12.40 -19.78 34.48
N ASN A 78 13.09 -19.21 33.48
CA ASN A 78 13.45 -17.79 33.47
C ASN A 78 12.29 -16.88 33.01
N ALA A 79 11.69 -16.13 33.94
CA ALA A 79 10.59 -15.19 33.68
C ALA A 79 10.91 -14.08 32.65
N TYR A 80 12.20 -13.74 32.45
CA TYR A 80 12.59 -12.76 31.43
C TYR A 80 12.36 -13.29 30.01
N ILE A 81 12.71 -14.56 29.77
CA ILE A 81 12.51 -15.22 28.48
C ILE A 81 11.01 -15.37 28.17
N GLU A 82 10.20 -15.67 29.18
CA GLU A 82 8.73 -15.73 29.03
C GLU A 82 8.15 -14.39 28.53
N SER A 83 8.65 -13.27 29.07
CA SER A 83 8.19 -11.95 28.63
C SER A 83 8.54 -11.65 27.16
N ILE A 84 9.74 -12.06 26.71
CA ILE A 84 10.19 -11.92 25.32
C ILE A 84 9.33 -12.74 24.36
N ILE A 85 9.06 -14.02 24.68
CA ILE A 85 8.20 -14.85 23.83
C ILE A 85 6.79 -14.26 23.75
N LYS A 86 6.23 -13.83 24.88
CA LYS A 86 4.90 -13.23 24.92
C LYS A 86 4.84 -11.93 24.10
N GLU A 87 5.90 -11.14 24.10
CA GLU A 87 6.01 -9.95 23.26
C GLU A 87 6.12 -10.30 21.77
N ARG A 88 6.93 -11.31 21.42
CA ARG A 88 7.00 -11.84 20.05
C ARG A 88 5.63 -12.32 19.57
N GLU A 89 4.92 -13.10 20.36
CA GLU A 89 3.57 -13.58 20.00
C GLU A 89 2.59 -12.42 19.82
N ARG A 90 2.62 -11.41 20.69
CA ARG A 90 1.80 -10.19 20.53
C ARG A 90 2.15 -9.45 19.24
N ALA A 91 3.43 -9.31 18.92
CA ALA A 91 3.88 -8.69 17.68
C ALA A 91 3.45 -9.50 16.45
N ALA A 92 3.54 -10.83 16.50
CA ALA A 92 3.09 -11.73 15.43
C ALA A 92 1.58 -11.64 15.20
N VAL A 93 0.78 -11.58 16.26
CA VAL A 93 -0.68 -11.36 16.19
C VAL A 93 -0.99 -9.98 15.57
N PHE A 94 -0.28 -8.93 15.98
CA PHE A 94 -0.47 -7.58 15.45
C PHE A 94 -0.08 -7.49 13.97
N ALA A 95 1.01 -8.14 13.58
CA ALA A 95 1.46 -8.27 12.19
C ALA A 95 0.55 -9.17 11.33
N GLY A 96 -0.45 -9.83 11.92
CA GLY A 96 -1.36 -10.71 11.21
C GLY A 96 -0.74 -12.05 10.81
N LEU A 97 0.39 -12.44 11.41
CA LEU A 97 1.11 -13.70 11.15
C LEU A 97 0.54 -14.88 11.96
N ARG A 98 -0.30 -14.60 12.95
CA ARG A 98 -0.95 -15.60 13.78
C ARG A 98 -2.47 -15.53 13.63
N GLU A 99 -3.10 -16.69 13.47
CA GLU A 99 -4.55 -16.82 13.50
C GLU A 99 -5.09 -16.46 14.88
N VAL A 100 -6.24 -15.79 14.88
CA VAL A 100 -6.95 -15.38 16.09
C VAL A 100 -8.42 -15.69 15.90
N SER A 101 -9.07 -16.14 16.97
CA SER A 101 -10.49 -16.45 16.98
C SER A 101 -11.10 -15.88 18.25
N ASN A 102 -12.19 -15.14 18.09
CA ASN A 102 -12.97 -14.59 19.18
C ASN A 102 -14.36 -14.20 18.64
N PHE A 103 -15.24 -13.73 19.53
CA PHE A 103 -16.53 -13.17 19.17
C PHE A 103 -16.39 -12.08 18.09
N GLY A 104 -17.29 -12.09 17.13
CA GLY A 104 -17.14 -11.32 15.92
C GLY A 104 -18.40 -11.28 15.08
N LEU A 105 -18.32 -10.54 13.99
CA LEU A 105 -19.39 -10.40 13.00
C LEU A 105 -18.86 -10.66 11.59
N THR A 106 -19.77 -11.12 10.75
CA THR A 106 -19.48 -11.47 9.35
C THR A 106 -20.42 -10.67 8.44
N ILE A 107 -19.84 -9.87 7.56
CA ILE A 107 -20.55 -9.05 6.59
C ILE A 107 -20.34 -9.69 5.22
N ARG A 108 -21.45 -10.03 4.54
CA ARG A 108 -21.39 -10.53 3.16
C ARG A 108 -21.84 -9.44 2.21
N ILE A 109 -20.97 -9.15 1.24
CA ILE A 109 -21.21 -8.15 0.21
C ILE A 109 -21.33 -8.91 -1.12
N SER A 110 -22.49 -8.82 -1.73
CA SER A 110 -22.76 -9.35 -3.06
C SER A 110 -23.56 -8.35 -3.87
N CYS A 111 -23.36 -8.37 -5.17
CA CYS A 111 -24.11 -7.57 -6.13
C CYS A 111 -24.88 -8.49 -7.09
N PRO A 112 -25.93 -7.99 -7.75
CA PRO A 112 -26.55 -8.69 -8.87
C PRO A 112 -25.52 -9.04 -9.96
N PRO A 113 -25.77 -10.05 -10.82
CA PRO A 113 -24.79 -10.56 -11.79
C PRO A 113 -24.20 -9.50 -12.73
N ASP A 114 -24.98 -8.47 -13.06
CA ASP A 114 -24.60 -7.40 -13.98
C ASP A 114 -23.82 -6.26 -13.31
N VAL A 115 -23.71 -6.28 -11.97
CA VAL A 115 -23.08 -5.20 -11.20
C VAL A 115 -21.81 -5.73 -10.52
N MET A 116 -20.71 -5.06 -10.79
CA MET A 116 -19.42 -5.34 -10.16
C MET A 116 -19.30 -4.59 -8.83
N VAL A 117 -18.86 -5.29 -7.79
CA VAL A 117 -18.52 -4.66 -6.50
C VAL A 117 -17.42 -3.62 -6.73
N ARG A 118 -17.57 -2.44 -6.10
CA ARG A 118 -16.53 -1.39 -6.10
C ARG A 118 -15.58 -1.62 -4.93
N ASP A 119 -14.28 -1.44 -5.15
CA ASP A 119 -13.25 -1.50 -4.10
C ASP A 119 -13.51 -0.47 -2.99
N SER A 120 -14.08 0.69 -3.34
CA SER A 120 -14.47 1.74 -2.39
C SER A 120 -15.41 1.23 -1.30
N VAL A 121 -16.32 0.32 -1.63
CA VAL A 121 -17.27 -0.26 -0.67
C VAL A 121 -16.53 -1.12 0.35
N LEU A 122 -15.63 -2.00 -0.12
CA LEU A 122 -14.81 -2.82 0.77
C LEU A 122 -13.93 -1.95 1.68
N ARG A 123 -13.27 -0.93 1.11
CA ARG A 123 -12.46 0.02 1.88
C ARG A 123 -13.28 0.77 2.93
N GLN A 124 -14.49 1.19 2.58
CA GLN A 124 -15.38 1.87 3.51
C GLN A 124 -15.71 0.95 4.70
N PHE A 125 -16.23 -0.26 4.46
CA PHE A 125 -16.54 -1.19 5.56
C PHE A 125 -15.33 -1.51 6.44
N VAL A 126 -14.15 -1.73 5.87
CA VAL A 126 -12.92 -1.95 6.65
C VAL A 126 -12.59 -0.74 7.52
N ASN A 127 -12.70 0.47 6.97
CA ASN A 127 -12.42 1.70 7.71
C ASN A 127 -13.43 1.94 8.83
N GLU A 128 -14.71 1.69 8.59
CA GLU A 128 -15.75 1.80 9.62
C GLU A 128 -15.51 0.78 10.74
N LEU A 129 -15.22 -0.48 10.41
CA LEU A 129 -14.87 -1.49 11.42
C LEU A 129 -13.64 -1.09 12.24
N ARG A 130 -12.62 -0.51 11.61
CA ARG A 130 -11.45 0.06 12.31
C ARG A 130 -11.84 1.20 13.23
N ALA A 131 -12.70 2.12 12.77
CA ALA A 131 -13.17 3.26 13.55
C ALA A 131 -14.00 2.83 14.77
N LEU A 132 -14.80 1.76 14.63
CA LEU A 132 -15.58 1.18 15.72
C LEU A 132 -14.72 0.38 16.72
N GLY A 133 -13.45 0.13 16.41
CA GLY A 133 -12.50 -0.56 17.28
C GLY A 133 -12.48 -2.08 17.12
N ALA A 134 -12.73 -2.59 15.91
CA ALA A 134 -12.51 -4.00 15.60
C ALA A 134 -11.05 -4.42 15.89
N GLN A 135 -10.86 -5.56 16.54
CA GLN A 135 -9.54 -6.06 16.95
C GLN A 135 -8.80 -6.78 15.81
N ALA A 136 -9.55 -7.44 14.94
CA ALA A 136 -9.03 -8.10 13.75
C ALA A 136 -10.08 -8.03 12.63
N ILE A 137 -9.63 -7.98 11.38
CA ILE A 137 -10.48 -7.94 10.19
C ILE A 137 -9.84 -8.84 9.13
N SER A 138 -10.65 -9.59 8.39
CA SER A 138 -10.24 -10.27 7.17
C SER A 138 -11.26 -10.09 6.06
N ILE A 139 -10.82 -10.17 4.80
CA ILE A 139 -11.68 -10.19 3.62
C ILE A 139 -11.36 -11.46 2.84
N ASN A 140 -12.34 -12.34 2.63
CA ASN A 140 -12.14 -13.63 1.95
C ASN A 140 -10.89 -14.37 2.46
N ASP A 141 -10.77 -14.41 3.79
CA ASP A 141 -9.69 -15.00 4.59
C ASP A 141 -8.33 -14.29 4.51
N GLU A 142 -8.21 -13.18 3.77
CA GLU A 142 -7.00 -12.35 3.78
C GLU A 142 -7.01 -11.40 4.98
N ARG A 143 -6.00 -11.54 5.87
CA ARG A 143 -5.86 -10.71 7.07
C ARG A 143 -5.56 -9.25 6.70
N MET A 144 -6.38 -8.34 7.21
CA MET A 144 -6.21 -6.91 7.00
C MET A 144 -5.33 -6.32 8.09
N VAL A 145 -4.18 -5.78 7.69
CA VAL A 145 -3.24 -5.03 8.54
C VAL A 145 -3.09 -3.59 8.03
N ALA A 146 -2.31 -2.77 8.72
CA ALA A 146 -2.12 -1.36 8.36
C ALA A 146 -1.63 -1.17 6.92
N MET A 147 -0.79 -2.08 6.43
CA MET A 147 -0.20 -2.03 5.08
C MET A 147 -0.96 -2.87 4.04
N SER A 148 -2.13 -3.41 4.39
CA SER A 148 -2.93 -4.19 3.45
C SER A 148 -3.45 -3.33 2.31
N GLU A 149 -3.36 -3.85 1.10
CA GLU A 149 -3.91 -3.21 -0.08
C GLU A 149 -5.31 -3.72 -0.40
N ILE A 150 -6.14 -2.80 -0.91
CA ILE A 150 -7.44 -3.09 -1.53
C ILE A 150 -7.51 -2.21 -2.77
N ARG A 151 -7.42 -2.81 -3.96
CA ARG A 151 -7.38 -2.08 -5.24
C ARG A 151 -8.20 -2.79 -6.30
N ALA A 152 -8.99 -2.05 -7.07
CA ALA A 152 -9.63 -2.58 -8.27
C ALA A 152 -8.65 -2.64 -9.45
N SER A 153 -8.67 -3.74 -10.20
CA SER A 153 -7.95 -3.93 -11.46
C SER A 153 -8.88 -4.60 -12.47
N ASN A 154 -9.39 -3.83 -13.44
CA ASN A 154 -10.35 -4.30 -14.45
C ASN A 154 -11.58 -5.00 -13.81
N GLN A 155 -11.61 -6.34 -13.92
CA GLN A 155 -12.68 -7.22 -13.43
C GLN A 155 -12.40 -7.78 -12.03
N ASP A 156 -11.22 -7.55 -11.47
CA ASP A 156 -10.79 -8.10 -10.19
C ASP A 156 -10.61 -6.99 -9.13
N ILE A 157 -10.69 -7.40 -7.86
CA ILE A 157 -10.18 -6.65 -6.71
C ILE A 157 -8.97 -7.41 -6.19
N ILE A 158 -7.85 -6.70 -6.09
CA ILE A 158 -6.61 -7.18 -5.50
C ILE A 158 -6.64 -6.86 -4.02
N ILE A 159 -6.50 -7.90 -3.20
CA ILE A 159 -6.44 -7.84 -1.74
C ILE A 159 -5.16 -8.55 -1.32
N ASN A 160 -4.22 -7.82 -0.68
CA ASN A 160 -2.90 -8.35 -0.32
C ASN A 160 -2.20 -9.12 -1.48
N GLY A 161 -2.27 -8.61 -2.72
CA GLY A 161 -1.67 -9.24 -3.90
C GLY A 161 -2.48 -10.37 -4.55
N LYS A 162 -3.62 -10.78 -3.96
CA LYS A 162 -4.47 -11.85 -4.49
C LYS A 162 -5.68 -11.28 -5.22
N ASN A 163 -5.98 -11.85 -6.39
CA ASN A 163 -7.07 -11.41 -7.25
C ASN A 163 -8.39 -12.11 -6.89
N TYR A 164 -9.45 -11.32 -6.76
CA TYR A 164 -10.82 -11.77 -6.54
C TYR A 164 -11.75 -11.14 -7.58
N ASP A 165 -12.51 -11.96 -8.31
CA ASP A 165 -13.48 -11.47 -9.29
C ASP A 165 -14.54 -10.59 -8.59
N ARG A 166 -14.78 -9.39 -9.15
CA ARG A 166 -15.70 -8.38 -8.62
C ARG A 166 -17.17 -8.81 -8.55
N ARG A 167 -17.55 -9.91 -9.19
CA ARG A 167 -18.90 -10.49 -9.14
C ARG A 167 -19.05 -11.55 -8.05
N THR A 168 -17.95 -11.93 -7.39
CA THR A 168 -18.00 -12.89 -6.29
C THR A 168 -18.54 -12.25 -5.01
N VAL A 169 -18.93 -13.11 -4.07
CA VAL A 169 -19.32 -12.67 -2.74
C VAL A 169 -18.05 -12.36 -1.95
N PHE A 170 -17.97 -11.14 -1.42
CA PHE A 170 -16.91 -10.75 -0.49
C PHE A 170 -17.41 -10.94 0.94
N GLU A 171 -16.69 -11.76 1.71
CA GLU A 171 -16.96 -12.01 3.12
C GLU A 171 -15.94 -11.24 3.98
N ILE A 172 -16.42 -10.25 4.73
CA ILE A 172 -15.62 -9.51 5.69
C ILE A 172 -15.90 -10.08 7.08
N LYS A 173 -14.89 -10.70 7.70
CA LYS A 173 -14.98 -11.18 9.08
C LYS A 173 -14.28 -10.20 9.99
N SER A 174 -14.84 -9.94 11.17
CA SER A 174 -14.24 -9.02 12.13
C SER A 174 -14.45 -9.47 13.56
N ILE A 175 -13.40 -9.38 14.36
CA ILE A 175 -13.45 -9.61 15.81
C ILE A 175 -13.82 -8.31 16.52
N ILE A 176 -14.84 -8.39 17.37
CA ILE A 176 -15.37 -7.23 18.11
C ILE A 176 -15.52 -7.56 19.59
N ASP A 177 -15.62 -6.50 20.40
CA ASP A 177 -16.00 -6.63 21.81
C ASP A 177 -17.49 -6.99 21.92
N PRO A 178 -17.86 -8.11 22.56
CA PRO A 178 -19.27 -8.49 22.76
C PRO A 178 -20.12 -7.37 23.39
N ALA A 179 -19.54 -6.55 24.25
CA ALA A 179 -20.25 -5.45 24.90
C ALA A 179 -20.70 -4.35 23.91
N LYS A 180 -20.09 -4.28 22.72
CA LYS A 180 -20.38 -3.27 21.69
C LYS A 180 -21.18 -3.81 20.51
N GLU A 181 -21.62 -5.07 20.54
CA GLU A 181 -22.32 -5.72 19.41
C GLU A 181 -23.48 -4.87 18.89
N ALA A 182 -24.41 -4.46 19.77
CA ALA A 182 -25.58 -3.68 19.38
C ALA A 182 -25.21 -2.35 18.69
N TYR A 183 -24.13 -1.70 19.16
CA TYR A 183 -23.62 -0.47 18.56
C TYR A 183 -23.01 -0.70 17.18
N PHE A 184 -22.25 -1.79 17.01
CA PHE A 184 -21.73 -2.19 15.69
C PHE A 184 -22.87 -2.43 14.70
N LEU A 185 -23.91 -3.17 15.10
CA LEU A 185 -25.04 -3.49 14.23
C LEU A 185 -25.81 -2.23 13.80
N ASP A 186 -26.18 -1.35 14.74
CA ASP A 186 -26.90 -0.11 14.43
C ASP A 186 -26.10 0.82 13.51
N TYR A 187 -24.79 0.92 13.72
CA TYR A 187 -23.92 1.75 12.88
C TYR A 187 -23.74 1.14 11.48
N LEU A 188 -23.47 -0.16 11.38
CA LEU A 188 -23.29 -0.84 10.10
C LEU A 188 -24.57 -0.85 9.25
N ASP A 189 -25.75 -0.88 9.89
CA ASP A 189 -27.02 -0.74 9.17
C ASP A 189 -27.16 0.65 8.52
N LYS A 190 -26.70 1.72 9.18
CA LYS A 190 -26.67 3.07 8.57
C LYS A 190 -25.71 3.15 7.40
N VAL A 191 -24.52 2.56 7.54
CA VAL A 191 -23.52 2.49 6.45
C VAL A 191 -24.05 1.69 5.26
N LYS A 192 -24.76 0.59 5.53
CA LYS A 192 -25.40 -0.20 4.47
C LYS A 192 -26.40 0.65 3.67
N VAL A 193 -27.23 1.45 4.34
CA VAL A 193 -28.19 2.33 3.67
C VAL A 193 -27.48 3.42 2.86
N SER A 194 -26.41 4.02 3.38
CA SER A 194 -25.66 5.05 2.65
C SER A 194 -25.00 4.47 1.39
N VAL A 195 -24.36 3.30 1.50
CA VAL A 195 -23.73 2.62 0.37
C VAL A 195 -24.74 2.24 -0.70
N GLN A 196 -25.93 1.77 -0.32
CA GLN A 196 -27.01 1.46 -1.26
C GLN A 196 -27.51 2.72 -1.99
N THR A 197 -27.59 3.84 -1.28
CA THR A 197 -27.99 5.13 -1.88
C THR A 197 -26.95 5.60 -2.90
N ASP A 198 -25.66 5.52 -2.58
CA ASP A 198 -24.55 5.89 -3.47
C ASP A 198 -24.36 4.96 -4.68
N LEU A 199 -24.97 3.77 -4.65
CA LEU A 199 -25.04 2.83 -5.78
C LEU A 199 -26.21 3.13 -6.71
N SER A 200 -27.24 3.83 -6.22
CA SER A 200 -28.45 4.19 -6.98
C SER A 200 -28.40 5.57 -7.64
N ALA A 201 -27.41 6.39 -7.28
CA ALA A 201 -27.11 7.70 -7.86
C ALA A 201 -26.04 7.58 -8.95
#